data_AF-A0A510HH70-F1
#
_entry.id   AF-A0A510HH70-F1
#
_cell.length_a   1.000
_cell.length_b   1.000
_cell.length_c   1.000
_cell.angle_alpha   90.00
_cell.angle_beta   90.00
_cell.angle_gamma   90.00
#
_symmetry.space_group_name_H-M   'P 1'
#
loop_
_entity.id
_entity.type
_entity.pdbx_description
1 polymer ?
#
loop_
_entity_poly.entity_id
_entity_poly.type
_entity_poly.pdbx_seq_one_letter_code
_entity_poly.pdbx_strand_id
1 'polypeptide(L)'
;MSSETPGRVVLELSTDEARTLHAALEEMLEKDPERTAPLGRVYRLLVWRLSAAAGGSGLSGRLAEIARRSGSLEEFEAVRDRELGPILEGLENPENRDP
;
A
#
# COMPACT_ATOMS: atom_id res chain seq x y z
N MET A 1 -24.08 -14.18 -26.94
CA MET A 1 -22.73 -13.74 -26.51
C MET A 1 -22.73 -13.73 -24.99
N SER A 2 -22.29 -14.82 -24.37
CA SER A 2 -22.21 -14.90 -22.91
C SER A 2 -21.02 -14.04 -22.47
N SER A 3 -21.29 -12.94 -21.79
CA SER A 3 -20.28 -12.20 -21.04
C SER A 3 -19.87 -13.08 -19.87
N GLU A 4 -18.71 -13.74 -19.96
CA GLU A 4 -18.09 -14.36 -18.79
C GLU A 4 -17.88 -13.27 -17.74
N THR A 5 -18.62 -13.37 -16.63
CA THR A 5 -18.32 -12.58 -15.44
C THR A 5 -16.88 -12.91 -15.05
N PRO A 6 -15.95 -11.95 -14.98
CA PRO A 6 -14.56 -12.24 -14.66
C PRO A 6 -14.51 -13.03 -13.35
N GLY A 7 -13.90 -14.21 -13.39
CA GLY A 7 -13.80 -15.09 -12.24
C GLY A 7 -13.09 -14.39 -11.08
N ARG A 8 -13.69 -14.41 -9.90
CA ARG A 8 -13.06 -13.88 -8.68
C ARG A 8 -12.15 -14.96 -8.09
N VAL A 9 -10.86 -14.69 -8.01
CA VAL A 9 -9.90 -15.50 -7.25
C VAL A 9 -9.72 -14.90 -5.87
N VAL A 10 -9.77 -15.75 -4.83
CA VAL A 10 -9.48 -15.36 -3.45
C VAL A 10 -8.15 -15.99 -3.06
N LEU A 11 -7.23 -15.16 -2.55
CA LEU A 11 -5.93 -15.58 -2.05
C LEU A 11 -5.86 -15.24 -0.56
N GLU A 12 -5.65 -16.26 0.27
CA GLU A 12 -5.43 -16.11 1.70
C GLU A 12 -3.94 -16.29 1.98
N LEU A 13 -3.32 -15.28 2.58
CA LEU A 13 -1.92 -15.29 2.98
C LEU A 13 -1.84 -14.94 4.46
N SER A 14 -0.90 -15.56 5.16
CA SER A 14 -0.46 -15.04 6.45
C SER A 14 0.17 -13.65 6.26
N THR A 15 0.20 -12.84 7.33
CA THR A 15 0.85 -11.53 7.28
C THR A 15 2.34 -11.64 6.93
N ASP A 16 3.02 -12.71 7.36
CA ASP A 16 4.44 -12.93 7.08
C ASP A 16 4.69 -13.30 5.61
N GLU A 17 3.84 -14.13 5.00
CA GLU A 17 3.89 -14.42 3.56
C GLU A 17 3.64 -13.16 2.73
N ALA A 18 2.63 -12.37 3.12
CA ALA A 18 2.32 -11.11 2.45
C ALA A 18 3.48 -10.10 2.55
N ARG A 19 4.16 -10.02 3.71
CA ARG A 19 5.37 -9.19 3.86
C ARG A 19 6.54 -9.69 3.03
N THR A 20 6.74 -11.01 2.97
CA THR A 20 7.79 -11.62 2.14
C THR A 20 7.56 -11.32 0.66
N LEU A 21 6.31 -11.45 0.19
CA LEU A 21 5.94 -11.12 -1.18
C LEU A 21 6.15 -9.62 -1.47
N HIS A 22 5.80 -8.74 -0.52
CA HIS A 22 6.01 -7.30 -0.65
C HIS A 22 7.48 -6.97 -0.85
N ALA A 23 8.36 -7.51 0.00
CA ALA A 23 9.81 -7.30 -0.11
C ALA A 23 10.38 -7.82 -1.44
N ALA A 24 9.92 -8.99 -1.91
CA ALA A 24 10.34 -9.52 -3.21
C ALA A 24 9.90 -8.61 -4.38
N LEU A 25 8.68 -8.08 -4.33
CA LEU A 25 8.18 -7.14 -5.34
C LEU A 25 8.97 -5.82 -5.33
N GLU A 26 9.29 -5.32 -4.14
CA GLU A 26 10.13 -4.12 -3.96
C GLU A 26 11.49 -4.29 -4.62
N GLU A 27 12.18 -5.39 -4.30
CA GLU A 27 13.49 -5.70 -4.87
C GLU A 27 13.44 -5.82 -6.41
N MET A 28 12.37 -6.40 -6.95
CA MET A 28 12.18 -6.50 -8.39
C MET A 28 11.96 -5.12 -9.04
N LEU A 29 11.14 -4.27 -8.41
CA LEU A 29 10.85 -2.91 -8.88
C LEU A 29 12.08 -2.02 -8.87
N GLU A 30 12.94 -2.15 -7.86
CA GLU A 30 14.19 -1.41 -7.74
C GLU A 30 15.24 -1.84 -8.77
N LYS A 31 15.31 -3.15 -9.08
CA LYS A 31 16.33 -3.69 -9.99
C LYS A 31 16.09 -3.39 -11.46
N ASP A 32 14.84 -3.41 -11.92
CA ASP A 32 14.48 -3.24 -13.33
C ASP A 32 13.11 -2.54 -13.47
N PRO A 33 13.03 -1.22 -13.17
CA PRO A 33 11.76 -0.50 -13.09
C PRO A 33 11.00 -0.44 -14.42
N GLU A 34 11.71 -0.43 -15.55
CA GLU A 34 11.07 -0.42 -16.88
C GLU A 34 10.35 -1.74 -17.16
N ARG A 35 11.02 -2.86 -16.90
CA ARG A 35 10.44 -4.19 -17.14
C ARG A 35 9.38 -4.57 -16.11
N THR A 36 9.50 -4.03 -14.89
CA THR A 36 8.61 -4.36 -13.77
C THR A 36 7.53 -3.31 -13.51
N ALA A 37 7.44 -2.24 -14.31
CA ALA A 37 6.38 -1.24 -14.23
C ALA A 37 4.95 -1.84 -14.09
N PRO A 38 4.58 -2.94 -14.78
CA PRO A 38 3.27 -3.57 -14.59
C PRO A 38 3.01 -4.09 -13.16
N LEU A 39 4.06 -4.40 -12.39
CA LEU A 39 3.97 -4.88 -11.01
C LEU A 39 3.69 -3.76 -10.00
N GLY A 40 3.86 -2.48 -10.39
CA GLY A 40 3.66 -1.36 -9.48
C GLY A 40 2.25 -1.30 -8.87
N ARG A 41 1.22 -1.72 -9.63
CA ARG A 41 -0.14 -1.82 -9.08
C ARG A 41 -0.27 -2.96 -8.07
N VAL A 42 0.37 -4.10 -8.31
CA VAL A 42 0.35 -5.26 -7.41
C VAL A 42 1.06 -4.93 -6.09
N TYR A 43 2.21 -4.26 -6.18
CA TYR A 43 2.93 -3.75 -5.01
C TYR A 43 2.04 -2.84 -4.15
N ARG A 44 1.41 -1.84 -4.76
CA ARG A 44 0.52 -0.89 -4.05
C ARG A 44 -0.72 -1.57 -3.46
N LEU A 45 -1.31 -2.53 -4.17
CA LEU A 45 -2.39 -3.37 -3.63
C LEU A 45 -1.95 -4.12 -2.37
N LEU A 46 -0.75 -4.68 -2.37
CA LEU A 46 -0.22 -5.44 -1.25
C LEU A 46 0.10 -4.52 -0.05
N VAL A 47 0.65 -3.33 -0.30
CA VAL A 47 0.82 -2.27 0.73
C VAL A 47 -0.49 -1.95 1.41
N TRP A 48 -1.56 -1.73 0.64
CA TRP A 48 -2.88 -1.44 1.18
C TRP A 48 -3.39 -2.59 2.07
N ARG A 49 -3.31 -3.83 1.58
CA ARG A 49 -3.80 -5.00 2.33
C ARG A 49 -2.98 -5.28 3.60
N LEU A 50 -1.66 -5.11 3.53
CA LEU A 50 -0.78 -5.19 4.70
C LEU A 50 -1.09 -4.10 5.71
N SER A 51 -1.38 -2.87 5.25
CA SER A 51 -1.78 -1.76 6.13
C SER A 51 -3.10 -2.06 6.84
N ALA A 52 -4.08 -2.65 6.14
CA ALA A 52 -5.37 -3.01 6.74
C ALA A 52 -5.23 -4.11 7.81
N ALA A 53 -4.33 -5.07 7.55
CA ALA A 53 -3.99 -6.15 8.49
C ALA A 53 -3.10 -5.69 9.65
N ALA A 54 -2.38 -4.58 9.48
CA ALA A 54 -1.50 -4.04 10.50
C ALA A 54 -2.28 -3.42 11.68
N GLY A 55 -1.71 -3.58 12.86
CA GLY A 55 -2.01 -2.75 14.03
C GLY A 55 -1.01 -1.60 14.15
N GLY A 56 -1.09 -0.85 15.25
CA GLY A 56 -0.12 0.19 15.56
C GLY A 56 -0.75 1.37 16.29
N SER A 57 0.08 2.36 16.59
CA SER A 57 -0.30 3.64 17.20
C SER A 57 0.30 4.80 16.39
N GLY A 58 -0.19 6.02 16.62
CA GLY A 58 0.28 7.18 15.86
C GLY A 58 0.00 7.05 14.36
N LEU A 59 1.01 7.34 13.53
CA LEU A 59 0.87 7.38 12.07
C LEU A 59 0.52 6.01 11.46
N SER A 60 1.15 4.93 11.93
CA SER A 60 0.85 3.58 11.45
C SER A 60 -0.56 3.13 11.84
N GLY A 61 -1.01 3.50 13.04
CA GLY A 61 -2.40 3.28 13.47
C GLY A 61 -3.42 3.99 12.58
N ARG A 62 -3.17 5.27 12.24
CA ARG A 62 -4.03 6.04 11.31
C ARG A 62 -4.03 5.44 9.90
N LEU A 63 -2.86 5.04 9.39
CA LEU A 63 -2.78 4.39 8.08
C LEU A 63 -3.58 3.08 8.04
N ALA A 64 -3.52 2.29 9.11
CA ALA A 64 -4.28 1.05 9.24
C ALA A 64 -5.80 1.29 9.29
N GLU A 65 -6.24 2.36 9.96
CA GLU A 65 -7.64 2.78 9.96
C GLU A 65 -8.13 3.19 8.56
N ILE A 66 -7.35 4.01 7.85
CA ILE A 66 -7.62 4.41 6.46
C ILE A 66 -7.71 3.18 5.56
N ALA A 67 -6.78 2.24 5.70
CA ALA A 67 -6.77 1.01 4.92
C ALA A 67 -8.01 0.14 5.15
N ARG A 68 -8.48 0.01 6.40
CA ARG A 68 -9.67 -0.81 6.73
C ARG A 68 -10.98 -0.21 6.24
N ARG A 69 -11.12 1.12 6.24
CA ARG A 69 -12.36 1.78 5.81
C ARG A 69 -12.49 1.93 4.30
N SER A 70 -11.39 1.83 3.56
CA SER A 70 -11.39 1.97 2.11
C SER A 70 -11.93 0.71 1.43
N GLY A 71 -12.74 0.88 0.38
CA GLY A 71 -13.27 -0.21 -0.44
C GLY A 71 -12.39 -0.58 -1.64
N SER A 72 -11.47 0.30 -2.04
CA SER A 72 -10.56 0.10 -3.17
C SER A 72 -9.15 0.64 -2.89
N LEU A 73 -8.19 0.27 -3.75
CA LEU A 73 -6.82 0.80 -3.68
C LEU A 73 -6.84 2.30 -3.93
N GLU A 74 -7.61 2.71 -4.93
CA GLU A 74 -7.71 4.09 -5.38
C GLU A 74 -8.32 4.98 -4.28
N GLU A 75 -9.31 4.47 -3.53
CA GLU A 75 -9.84 5.16 -2.35
C GLU A 75 -8.81 5.23 -1.21
N PHE A 76 -8.13 4.12 -0.93
CA PHE A 76 -7.07 4.08 0.08
C PHE A 76 -5.98 5.12 -0.18
N GLU A 77 -5.47 5.18 -1.42
CA GLU A 77 -4.43 6.13 -1.81
C GLU A 77 -4.92 7.58 -1.72
N ALA A 78 -6.11 7.88 -2.25
CA ALA A 78 -6.68 9.22 -2.20
C ALA A 78 -6.87 9.72 -0.76
N VAL A 79 -7.35 8.84 0.13
CA VAL A 79 -7.58 9.18 1.53
C VAL A 79 -6.26 9.29 2.30
N ARG A 80 -5.31 8.38 2.07
CA ARG A 80 -3.96 8.44 2.64
C ARG A 80 -3.29 9.76 2.27
N ASP A 81 -3.30 10.14 1.00
CA ASP A 81 -2.60 11.33 0.53
C ASP A 81 -3.24 12.60 1.10
N ARG A 82 -4.57 12.65 1.14
CA ARG A 82 -5.30 13.78 1.75
C ARG A 82 -5.03 13.94 3.25
N GLU A 83 -5.01 12.84 4.01
CA GLU A 83 -4.95 12.91 5.47
C GLU A 83 -3.54 12.86 6.05
N LEU A 84 -2.64 12.13 5.39
CA LEU A 84 -1.27 11.92 5.84
C LEU A 84 -0.25 12.71 5.04
N GLY A 85 -0.55 13.12 3.80
CA GLY A 85 0.34 13.92 2.96
C GLY A 85 0.89 15.16 3.68
N PRO A 86 0.03 16.04 4.25
CA PRO A 86 0.51 17.22 4.99
C PRO A 86 1.38 16.89 6.21
N ILE A 87 1.16 15.73 6.84
CA ILE A 87 1.96 15.27 7.97
C ILE A 87 3.35 14.86 7.48
N LEU A 88 3.42 14.09 6.39
CA LEU A 88 4.67 13.62 5.78
C LEU A 88 5.50 14.79 5.23
N GLU A 89 4.86 15.72 4.51
CA GLU A 89 5.50 16.96 4.04
C GLU A 89 6.07 17.77 5.22
N GLY A 90 5.35 17.84 6.33
CA GLY A 90 5.84 18.46 7.56
C GLY A 90 7.08 17.76 8.13
N LEU A 91 7.18 16.44 8.06
CA LEU A 91 8.35 15.68 8.51
C LEU A 91 9.55 15.81 7.57
N GLU A 92 9.31 16.06 6.29
CA GLU A 92 10.35 16.26 5.27
C GLU A 92 10.89 17.70 5.24
N ASN A 93 10.21 18.65 5.88
CA ASN A 93 10.68 20.03 5.98
C ASN A 93 12.07 20.07 6.68
N PRO A 94 13.11 20.58 6.00
CA PRO A 94 14.45 20.73 6.57
C PRO A 94 14.48 21.52 7.88
N GLU A 95 13.56 22.47 8.08
CA GLU A 95 13.46 23.27 9.30
C GLU A 95 12.96 22.47 10.52
N ASN A 96 12.31 21.32 10.27
CA ASN A 96 11.84 20.38 11.31
C ASN A 96 12.84 19.25 11.59
N ARG A 97 13.98 19.20 10.87
CA ARG A 97 15.11 18.35 11.24
C ARG A 97 15.93 19.12 12.28
N ASP A 98 16.10 18.52 13.46
CA ASP A 98 16.92 19.09 14.55
C ASP A 98 18.31 19.52 14.00
N PRO A 99 18.82 20.72 14.37
CA PRO A 99 20.07 21.27 13.82
C PRO A 99 21.34 20.51 14.21
#